data_AF-A0A2G2BGX0-F1
#
_entry.id   AF-A0A2G2BGX0-F1
#
_cell.length_a   1.000
_cell.length_b   1.000
_cell.length_c   1.000
_cell.angle_alpha   90.00
_cell.angle_beta   90.00
_cell.angle_gamma   90.00
#
_symmetry.space_group_name_H-M   'P 1'
#
loop_
_entity.id
_entity.type
_entity.pdbx_description
1 polymer ?
#
loop_
_entity_poly.entity_id
_entity_poly.type
_entity_poly.pdbx_seq_one_letter_code
_entity_poly.pdbx_strand_id
1 'polypeptide(L)'
;MSASNGHFEHLTIDGDRWDLLAYRYYGDAAKQSVLLEANRSLFLDPVRVPPMILSSGIKLIVPIIDTDEVDDSDLPPWKRKVGNYV
;
A
#
# COMPACT_ATOMS: atom_id res chain seq x y z
N MET A 1 -2.18 11.88 9.30
CA MET A 1 -2.87 10.61 9.00
C MET A 1 -3.57 10.18 10.27
N SER A 2 -4.89 10.23 10.33
CA SER A 2 -5.64 9.68 11.46
C SER A 2 -6.02 8.25 11.10
N ALA A 3 -5.57 7.27 11.87
CA ALA A 3 -6.04 5.90 11.75
C ALA A 3 -7.36 5.81 12.50
N SER A 4 -8.45 5.49 11.80
CA SER A 4 -9.74 5.21 12.40
C SER A 4 -10.21 3.88 11.82
N ASN A 5 -10.41 2.87 12.68
CA ASN A 5 -10.96 1.56 12.32
C ASN A 5 -10.12 0.72 11.32
N GLY A 6 -8.86 0.39 11.66
CA GLY A 6 -8.08 -0.63 10.94
C GLY A 6 -7.64 -0.27 9.51
N HIS A 7 -7.77 1.00 9.11
CA HIS A 7 -7.31 1.52 7.82
C HIS A 7 -6.88 2.98 7.95
N PHE A 8 -6.15 3.47 6.94
CA PHE A 8 -5.91 4.89 6.70
C PHE A 8 -6.77 5.40 5.54
N GLU A 9 -7.07 6.69 5.54
CA GLU A 9 -7.62 7.37 4.38
C GLU A 9 -6.51 8.07 3.59
N HIS A 10 -6.57 7.99 2.26
CA HIS A 10 -5.69 8.70 1.35
C HIS A 10 -6.52 9.52 0.35
N LEU A 11 -6.29 10.83 0.27
CA LEU A 11 -6.89 11.68 -0.76
C LEU A 11 -5.91 11.75 -1.94
N THR A 12 -6.33 11.23 -3.10
CA THR A 12 -5.47 11.17 -4.28
C THR A 12 -5.12 12.56 -4.80
N ILE A 13 -3.93 12.67 -5.37
CA ILE A 13 -3.44 13.81 -6.14
C ILE A 13 -3.12 13.36 -7.58
N ASP A 14 -2.91 14.34 -8.47
CA ASP A 14 -2.59 14.03 -9.86
C ASP A 14 -1.27 13.25 -9.96
N GLY A 15 -1.30 12.14 -10.70
CA GLY A 15 -0.16 11.26 -10.88
C GLY A 15 -0.04 10.14 -9.86
N ASP A 16 -0.96 10.04 -8.89
CA ASP A 16 -1.02 8.87 -8.01
C ASP A 16 -1.28 7.60 -8.82
N ARG A 17 -0.58 6.53 -8.41
CA ARG A 17 -0.70 5.20 -9.00
C ARG A 17 -0.81 4.16 -7.89
N TRP A 18 -1.56 3.10 -8.15
CA TRP A 18 -1.76 2.03 -7.18
C TRP A 18 -0.45 1.40 -6.70
N ASP A 19 0.50 1.15 -7.60
CA ASP A 19 1.80 0.58 -7.27
C ASP A 19 2.66 1.51 -6.38
N LEU A 20 2.62 2.81 -6.65
CA LEU A 20 3.34 3.81 -5.85
C LEU A 20 2.72 3.99 -4.46
N LEU A 21 1.39 4.00 -4.37
CA LEU A 21 0.68 4.05 -3.10
C LEU A 21 0.93 2.77 -2.29
N ALA A 22 0.87 1.60 -2.91
CA ALA A 22 1.17 0.33 -2.24
C ALA A 22 2.61 0.30 -1.71
N TYR A 23 3.58 0.74 -2.50
CA TYR A 23 4.96 0.86 -2.03
C TYR A 23 5.09 1.85 -0.85
N ARG A 24 4.43 3.00 -0.93
CA ARG A 24 4.44 4.02 0.14
C ARG A 24 3.85 3.51 1.45
N TYR A 25 2.75 2.77 1.40
CA TYR A 25 2.03 2.33 2.61
C TYR A 25 2.49 0.97 3.14
N TYR A 26 2.92 0.07 2.26
CA TYR A 26 3.25 -1.32 2.61
C TYR A 26 4.70 -1.71 2.33
N GLY A 27 5.53 -0.81 1.79
CA GLY A 27 6.90 -1.11 1.38
C GLY A 27 7.02 -2.04 0.17
N ASP A 28 5.90 -2.38 -0.47
CA ASP A 28 5.83 -3.38 -1.53
C ASP A 28 4.77 -3.01 -2.58
N ALA A 29 5.22 -2.71 -3.80
CA ALA A 29 4.37 -2.34 -4.92
C ALA A 29 3.45 -3.50 -5.39
N ALA A 30 3.80 -4.75 -5.11
CA ALA A 30 2.97 -5.91 -5.44
C ALA A 30 1.65 -5.93 -4.64
N LYS A 31 1.60 -5.22 -3.51
CA LYS A 31 0.40 -5.09 -2.66
C LYS A 31 -0.64 -4.11 -3.19
N GLN A 32 -0.48 -3.62 -4.42
CA GLN A 32 -1.50 -2.80 -5.09
C GLN A 32 -2.86 -3.49 -5.21
N SER A 33 -2.89 -4.83 -5.28
CA SER A 33 -4.12 -5.63 -5.29
C SER A 33 -4.96 -5.42 -4.02
N VAL A 34 -4.32 -5.24 -2.86
CA VAL A 34 -5.01 -4.94 -1.59
C VAL A 34 -5.74 -3.61 -1.68
N LEU A 35 -5.08 -2.58 -2.23
CA LEU A 35 -5.70 -1.27 -2.43
C LEU A 35 -6.84 -1.34 -3.46
N LEU A 36 -6.64 -2.03 -4.57
CA LEU A 36 -7.64 -2.19 -5.63
C LEU A 36 -8.89 -2.88 -5.12
N GLU A 37 -8.76 -3.94 -4.32
CA GLU A 37 -9.89 -4.67 -3.76
C GLU A 37 -10.67 -3.83 -2.74
N ALA A 38 -9.96 -3.18 -1.80
CA ALA A 38 -10.58 -2.35 -0.77
C ALA A 38 -11.35 -1.14 -1.35
N ASN A 39 -10.99 -0.70 -2.56
CA ASN A 39 -11.60 0.46 -3.22
C ASN A 39 -12.41 0.09 -4.46
N ARG A 40 -12.71 -1.20 -4.67
CA ARG A 40 -13.35 -1.69 -5.90
C ARG A 40 -14.73 -1.06 -6.12
N SER A 41 -15.45 -0.76 -5.04
CA SER A 41 -16.77 -0.11 -5.07
C SER A 41 -16.76 1.32 -5.62
N LEU A 42 -15.60 1.98 -5.71
CA LEU A 42 -15.48 3.32 -6.31
C LEU A 42 -15.62 3.30 -7.83
N PHE A 43 -15.52 2.12 -8.46
CA PHE A 43 -15.58 1.95 -9.89
C PHE A 43 -16.88 1.24 -10.26
N LEU A 44 -17.70 1.88 -11.11
CA LEU A 44 -19.04 1.42 -11.47
C LEU A 44 -19.09 0.07 -12.22
N ASP A 45 -17.98 -0.31 -12.86
CA ASP A 45 -17.87 -1.55 -13.62
C ASP A 45 -16.99 -2.57 -12.88
N PRO A 46 -17.59 -3.61 -12.28
CA PRO A 46 -16.86 -4.61 -11.48
C PRO A 46 -16.01 -5.57 -12.34
N VAL A 47 -16.11 -5.54 -13.67
CA VAL A 47 -15.30 -6.37 -14.58
C VAL A 47 -14.14 -5.55 -15.17
N ARG A 48 -14.27 -4.22 -15.22
CA ARG A 48 -13.23 -3.35 -15.75
C ARG A 48 -12.04 -3.22 -14.80
N VAL A 49 -10.86 -3.13 -15.39
CA VAL A 49 -9.62 -2.82 -14.67
C VAL A 49 -9.68 -1.34 -14.25
N PRO A 50 -9.52 -1.01 -12.95
CA PRO A 50 -9.41 0.37 -12.49
C PRO A 50 -8.27 1.12 -13.21
N PRO A 51 -8.38 2.44 -13.38
CA PRO A 51 -7.34 3.21 -14.05
C PRO A 51 -6.01 3.10 -13.29
N MET A 52 -4.91 2.97 -14.04
CA MET A 52 -3.56 2.85 -13.47
C MET A 52 -3.10 4.15 -12.79
N ILE A 53 -3.50 5.30 -13.36
CA ILE A 53 -3.26 6.64 -12.81
C ILE A 53 -4.58 7.17 -12.30
N LEU A 54 -4.59 7.61 -11.05
CA LEU A 54 -5.76 8.12 -10.36
C LEU A 54 -5.88 9.63 -10.59
N SER A 55 -7.12 10.09 -10.76
CA SER A 55 -7.42 11.52 -10.73
C SER A 55 -7.32 12.05 -9.31
N SER A 56 -6.97 13.32 -9.15
CA SER A 56 -7.01 13.97 -7.84
C SER A 56 -8.42 14.02 -7.24
N GLY A 57 -8.49 14.01 -5.90
CA GLY A 57 -9.73 14.21 -5.15
C GLY A 57 -10.53 12.95 -4.82
N ILE A 58 -10.01 11.75 -5.14
CA ILE A 58 -10.63 10.47 -4.78
C ILE A 58 -10.16 10.09 -3.38
N LYS A 59 -11.10 9.77 -2.49
CA LYS A 59 -10.78 9.25 -1.16
C LYS A 59 -10.66 7.73 -1.22
N LEU A 60 -9.45 7.23 -0.95
CA LEU A 60 -9.14 5.80 -0.90
C LEU A 60 -9.03 5.31 0.54
N ILE A 61 -9.46 4.08 0.76
CA ILE A 61 -9.22 3.28 1.95
C ILE A 61 -7.91 2.52 1.75
N VAL A 62 -7.02 2.62 2.73
CA VAL A 62 -5.75 1.89 2.78
C VAL A 62 -5.80 0.94 3.99
N PRO A 63 -6.16 -0.34 3.80
CA PRO A 63 -6.24 -1.30 4.89
C PRO A 63 -4.91 -1.44 5.63
N ILE A 64 -4.93 -1.54 6.95
CA ILE A 64 -3.77 -2.00 7.72
C ILE A 64 -3.75 -3.53 7.59
N ILE A 65 -2.64 -4.06 7.10
CA ILE A 65 -2.42 -5.50 6.96
C ILE A 65 -1.28 -5.91 7.87
N ASP A 66 -1.37 -7.10 8.44
CA ASP A 66 -0.22 -7.70 9.11
C ASP A 66 0.85 -7.99 8.05
N THR A 67 2.07 -7.54 8.33
CA THR A 67 3.23 -7.91 7.54
C THR A 67 3.92 -9.04 8.28
N ASP A 68 4.08 -10.18 7.61
CA ASP A 68 4.96 -11.22 8.09
C ASP A 68 6.36 -10.63 8.27
N GLU A 69 6.84 -10.59 9.51
CA GLU A 69 8.21 -10.18 9.79
C GLU A 69 9.14 -11.16 9.06
N VAL A 70 9.94 -10.65 8.13
CA VAL A 70 10.98 -11.47 7.50
C VAL A 70 12.04 -11.73 8.56
N ASP A 71 12.25 -13.00 8.90
CA ASP A 71 13.28 -13.40 9.84
C ASP A 71 14.64 -12.90 9.34
N ASP A 72 15.35 -12.16 10.18
CA ASP A 72 16.64 -11.55 9.84
C ASP A 72 17.69 -12.63 9.48
N SER A 73 17.52 -13.85 9.98
CA SER A 73 18.36 -15.01 9.61
C SER A 73 18.19 -15.44 8.15
N ASP A 74 17.01 -15.24 7.56
CA ASP A 74 16.73 -15.51 6.14
C ASP A 74 17.26 -14.41 5.21
N LEU A 75 17.59 -13.24 5.76
CA LEU A 75 18.19 -12.15 5.00
C LEU A 75 19.68 -12.40 4.75
N PRO A 76 20.21 -11.97 3.59
CA PRO A 76 21.65 -12.02 3.35
C PRO A 76 22.39 -11.06 4.32
N PRO A 77 23.66 -11.32 4.68
CA PRO A 77 24.35 -10.62 5.77
C PRO A 77 24.37 -9.09 5.67
N TRP A 78 24.39 -8.53 4.46
CA TRP A 78 24.40 -7.07 4.21
C TRP A 78 23.03 -6.39 4.36
N LYS A 79 21.95 -7.17 4.48
CA LYS A 79 20.58 -6.67 4.63
C LYS A 79 20.03 -6.88 6.05
N ARG A 80 20.77 -7.63 6.87
CA ARG A 80 20.47 -7.85 8.28
C ARG A 80 20.56 -6.53 9.02
N LYS A 81 19.68 -6.31 10.01
CA LYS A 81 19.81 -5.15 10.90
C LYS A 81 21.09 -5.32 11.72
N VAL A 82 22.21 -4.81 11.22
CA VAL A 82 23.48 -4.80 11.95
C VAL A 82 23.24 -3.99 13.22
N GLY A 83 23.21 -4.66 14.37
CA GLY A 83 23.21 -3.98 15.66
C GLY A 83 24.45 -3.10 15.72
N ASN A 84 24.27 -1.79 15.72
CA ASN A 84 25.38 -0.86 15.91
C ASN A 84 26.07 -1.20 17.23
N TYR A 85 27.35 -1.55 17.15
CA TYR A 85 28.24 -1.51 18.30
C TYR A 85 28.37 -0.05 18.75
N VAL A 86 28.27 0.10 20.07
CA VAL A 86 28.36 1.35 20.86
C VAL A 86 29.59 2.17 20.51
#